data_AF-A0A6C0LP69-F1
#
_entry.id   AF-A0A6C0LP69-F1
#
_cell.length_a   1.000
_cell.length_b   1.000
_cell.length_c   1.000
_cell.angle_alpha   90.00
_cell.angle_beta   90.00
_cell.angle_gamma   90.00
#
_symmetry.space_group_name_H-M   'P 1'
#
loop_
_entity.id
_entity.type
_entity.pdbx_description
1 polymer ?
#
loop_
_entity_poly.entity_id
_entity_poly.type
_entity_poly.pdbx_seq_one_letter_code
_entity_poly.pdbx_strand_id
1 'polypeptide(L)'
;METANIGNYKATEDWYYIVPATLLVDVLVLFFTRYAPSMAGKPLNQWYDDFGLAAVLSDVSIILIGIAIARYVYTYFFQDQEGWNIWYFIALAILIQVLHDVFFAVAVVKPIPKGHNEMIDVFKAYISGGPKIVAFDAGMVAASIGIASLLKNQDFHYTVSLSLMTVYTMTYILFTRPT
;
A
#
# COMPACT_ATOMS: atom_id res chain seq x y z
N MET A 1 11.07 15.16 -14.71
CA MET A 1 11.96 14.38 -13.81
C MET A 1 11.88 12.95 -14.30
N GLU A 2 13.02 12.32 -14.58
CA GLU A 2 13.07 10.95 -15.10
C GLU A 2 12.68 9.96 -13.98
N THR A 3 11.76 9.05 -14.28
CA THR A 3 11.31 8.04 -13.32
C THR A 3 12.24 6.84 -13.36
N ALA A 4 12.92 6.56 -12.25
CA ALA A 4 13.81 5.40 -12.16
C ALA A 4 13.04 4.07 -12.27
N ASN A 5 13.63 3.09 -12.96
CA ASN A 5 13.05 1.76 -13.11
C ASN A 5 13.07 1.00 -11.79
N ILE A 6 11.89 0.66 -11.27
CA ILE A 6 11.70 -0.25 -10.11
C ILE A 6 10.94 -1.53 -10.48
N GLY A 7 10.58 -1.69 -11.75
CA GLY A 7 9.79 -2.81 -12.27
C GLY A 7 10.59 -4.10 -12.45
N ASN A 8 11.92 -4.01 -12.55
CA ASN A 8 12.79 -5.17 -12.78
C ASN A 8 12.91 -6.03 -11.51
N TYR A 9 12.26 -7.19 -11.43
CA TYR A 9 12.31 -8.05 -10.23
C TYR A 9 13.72 -8.58 -9.90
N LYS A 10 14.63 -8.59 -10.88
CA LYS A 10 16.02 -9.05 -10.69
C LYS A 10 16.87 -8.03 -9.92
N ALA A 11 16.48 -6.76 -9.91
CA ALA A 11 17.12 -5.69 -9.14
C ALA A 11 16.64 -5.74 -7.68
N THR A 12 17.18 -6.67 -6.89
CA THR A 12 16.74 -6.91 -5.50
C THR A 12 16.91 -5.70 -4.59
N GLU A 13 17.88 -4.83 -4.90
CA GLU A 13 18.16 -3.58 -4.21
C GLU A 13 16.98 -2.60 -4.26
N ASP A 14 16.06 -2.73 -5.23
CA ASP A 14 14.90 -1.82 -5.33
C ASP A 14 13.98 -1.89 -4.11
N TRP A 15 14.00 -2.99 -3.35
CA TRP A 15 13.26 -3.09 -2.09
C TRP A 15 13.69 -2.06 -1.05
N TYR A 16 14.93 -1.57 -1.13
CA TYR A 16 15.42 -0.47 -0.31
C TYR A 16 14.63 0.82 -0.52
N TYR A 17 14.00 1.00 -1.70
CA TYR A 17 13.17 2.16 -2.01
C TYR A 17 11.67 1.84 -1.91
N ILE A 18 11.25 0.64 -2.31
CA ILE A 18 9.85 0.22 -2.33
C ILE A 18 9.27 0.11 -0.92
N VAL A 19 10.01 -0.47 0.04
CA VAL A 19 9.52 -0.62 1.42
C VAL A 19 9.33 0.73 2.11
N PRO A 20 10.33 1.64 2.13
CA PRO A 20 10.12 2.98 2.69
C PRO A 20 9.02 3.79 2.01
N ALA A 21 8.91 3.71 0.68
CA ALA A 21 7.87 4.42 -0.05
C ALA A 21 6.47 3.94 0.35
N THR A 22 6.27 2.62 0.42
CA THR A 22 4.98 2.03 0.78
C THR A 22 4.60 2.38 2.22
N LEU A 23 5.56 2.28 3.15
CA LEU A 23 5.34 2.68 4.54
C LEU A 23 5.01 4.18 4.66
N LEU A 24 5.70 5.04 3.92
CA LEU A 24 5.41 6.47 3.92
C LEU A 24 3.99 6.75 3.42
N VAL A 25 3.56 6.09 2.34
CA VAL A 25 2.19 6.24 1.82
C VAL A 25 1.17 5.84 2.87
N ASP A 26 1.36 4.70 3.54
CA ASP A 26 0.47 4.24 4.61
C ASP A 26 0.41 5.26 5.76
N VAL A 27 1.56 5.77 6.21
CA VAL A 27 1.62 6.79 7.28
C VAL A 27 0.97 8.10 6.86
N LEU A 28 1.05 8.50 5.59
CA LEU A 28 0.32 9.66 5.07
C LEU A 28 -1.19 9.43 5.08
N VAL A 29 -1.64 8.23 4.68
CA VAL A 29 -3.06 7.84 4.76
C VAL A 29 -3.54 7.85 6.21
N LEU A 30 -2.77 7.26 7.12
CA LEU A 30 -3.04 7.28 8.56
C LEU A 30 -3.11 8.73 9.09
N PHE A 31 -2.19 9.60 8.69
CA PHE A 31 -2.21 11.02 9.03
C PHE A 31 -3.52 11.68 8.60
N PHE A 32 -3.94 11.55 7.34
CA PHE A 32 -5.21 12.10 6.88
C PHE A 32 -6.42 11.46 7.58
N THR A 33 -6.31 10.17 7.93
CA THR A 33 -7.35 9.45 8.68
C THR A 33 -7.58 10.01 10.08
N ARG A 34 -6.51 10.39 10.78
CA ARG A 34 -6.60 10.97 12.12
C ARG A 34 -6.92 12.46 12.11
N TYR A 35 -6.30 13.24 11.23
CA TYR A 35 -6.38 14.71 11.27
C TYR A 35 -7.39 15.32 10.28
N ALA A 36 -7.90 14.53 9.33
CA ALA A 36 -8.94 14.94 8.39
C ALA A 36 -10.03 13.86 8.27
N PRO A 37 -10.74 13.51 9.35
CA PRO A 37 -11.69 12.39 9.36
C PRO A 37 -12.91 12.59 8.44
N SER A 38 -13.17 13.83 7.99
CA SER A 38 -14.16 14.10 6.94
C SER A 38 -13.76 13.52 5.57
N MET A 39 -12.46 13.30 5.34
CA MET A 39 -11.91 12.70 4.11
C MET A 39 -11.74 11.18 4.21
N ALA A 40 -11.48 10.66 5.41
CA ALA A 40 -11.18 9.26 5.67
C ALA A 40 -12.17 8.71 6.71
N GLY A 41 -13.16 7.97 6.21
CA GLY A 41 -14.37 7.62 6.95
C GLY A 41 -14.15 6.81 8.24
N LYS A 42 -15.22 6.72 9.05
CA LYS A 42 -15.26 5.97 10.33
C LYS A 42 -14.65 4.56 10.29
N PRO A 43 -14.83 3.74 9.23
CA PRO A 43 -14.29 2.37 9.21
C PRO A 43 -12.76 2.31 9.27
N LEU A 44 -12.06 3.28 8.66
CA LEU A 44 -10.60 3.28 8.63
C LEU A 44 -10.01 3.70 9.98
N ASN A 45 -10.69 4.62 10.70
CA ASN A 45 -10.32 4.93 12.07
C ASN A 45 -10.53 3.74 13.00
N GLN A 46 -11.64 3.01 12.87
CA GLN A 46 -11.87 1.78 13.63
C GLN A 46 -10.78 0.73 13.35
N TRP A 47 -10.39 0.54 12.09
CA TRP A 47 -9.30 -0.37 11.71
C TRP A 47 -8.00 -0.10 12.48
N TYR A 48 -7.58 1.16 12.53
CA TYR A 48 -6.37 1.55 13.26
C TYR A 48 -6.54 1.55 14.78
N ASP A 49 -7.74 1.85 15.30
CA ASP A 49 -8.03 1.80 16.74
C ASP A 49 -8.03 0.36 17.27
N ASP A 50 -8.61 -0.57 16.52
CA ASP A 50 -8.77 -1.97 16.92
C ASP A 50 -7.45 -2.75 16.79
N PHE A 51 -6.63 -2.47 15.75
CA PHE A 51 -5.47 -3.31 15.42
C PHE A 51 -4.11 -2.62 15.47
N GLY A 52 -4.05 -1.29 15.59
CA GLY A 52 -2.80 -0.54 15.76
C GLY A 52 -1.74 -0.89 14.72
N LEU A 53 -0.56 -1.35 15.17
CA LEU A 53 0.55 -1.71 14.27
C LEU A 53 0.21 -2.91 13.37
N ALA A 54 -0.71 -3.80 13.78
CA ALA A 54 -1.09 -4.94 12.95
C ALA A 54 -1.92 -4.51 11.72
N ALA A 55 -2.71 -3.43 11.85
CA ALA A 55 -3.38 -2.78 10.71
C ALA A 55 -2.33 -2.25 9.71
N VAL A 56 -1.40 -1.42 10.18
CA VAL A 56 -0.30 -0.87 9.36
C VAL A 56 0.49 -1.97 8.66
N LEU A 57 0.87 -3.02 9.39
CA LEU A 57 1.63 -4.13 8.81
C LEU A 57 0.81 -4.87 7.74
N SER A 58 -0.50 -5.02 7.93
CA SER A 58 -1.37 -5.66 6.95
C SER A 58 -1.45 -4.84 5.67
N ASP A 59 -1.68 -3.53 5.80
CA ASP A 59 -1.87 -2.59 4.69
C ASP A 59 -0.57 -2.42 3.88
N VAL A 60 0.57 -2.25 4.57
CA VAL A 60 1.88 -2.20 3.92
C VAL A 60 2.22 -3.52 3.24
N SER A 61 2.04 -4.65 3.93
CA SER A 61 2.44 -5.96 3.39
C SER A 61 1.66 -6.31 2.13
N ILE A 62 0.37 -6.00 2.07
CA ILE A 62 -0.41 -6.35 0.88
C ILE A 62 -0.02 -5.52 -0.35
N ILE A 63 0.30 -4.23 -0.17
CA ILE A 63 0.83 -3.40 -1.25
C ILE A 63 2.19 -3.93 -1.72
N LEU A 64 3.08 -4.31 -0.80
CA LEU A 64 4.38 -4.90 -1.14
C LEU A 64 4.24 -6.20 -1.92
N ILE A 65 3.31 -7.08 -1.54
CA ILE A 65 3.01 -8.33 -2.27
C ILE A 65 2.50 -8.00 -3.68
N GLY A 66 1.57 -7.06 -3.82
CA GLY A 66 1.06 -6.61 -5.12
C GLY A 66 2.17 -6.08 -6.02
N ILE A 67 3.06 -5.23 -5.49
CA ILE A 67 4.23 -4.73 -6.21
C ILE A 67 5.19 -5.87 -6.58
N ALA A 68 5.45 -6.85 -5.69
CA ALA A 68 6.31 -7.99 -5.98
C ALA A 68 5.82 -8.80 -7.20
N ILE A 69 4.51 -9.11 -7.22
CA ILE A 69 3.87 -9.82 -8.33
C ILE A 69 3.95 -8.96 -9.60
N ALA A 70 3.66 -7.66 -9.49
CA ALA A 70 3.73 -6.74 -10.61
C ALA A 70 5.14 -6.69 -11.20
N ARG A 71 6.20 -6.64 -10.38
CA ARG A 71 7.60 -6.64 -10.85
C ARG A 71 7.92 -7.92 -11.62
N TYR A 72 7.50 -9.07 -11.12
CA TYR A 72 7.69 -10.34 -11.81
C TYR A 72 7.00 -10.31 -13.18
N VAL A 73 5.69 -10.03 -13.22
CA VAL A 73 4.91 -10.01 -14.47
C VAL A 73 5.45 -8.95 -15.44
N TYR A 74 5.74 -7.75 -14.95
CA TYR A 74 6.27 -6.66 -15.76
C TYR A 74 7.59 -7.02 -16.43
N THR A 75 8.53 -7.56 -15.66
CA THR A 75 9.85 -7.94 -16.18
C THR A 75 9.74 -9.00 -17.27
N TYR A 76 8.94 -10.04 -17.04
CA TYR A 76 8.85 -11.18 -17.97
C TYR A 76 8.08 -10.87 -19.25
N PHE A 77 7.04 -10.03 -19.18
CA PHE A 77 6.11 -9.84 -20.29
C PHE A 77 6.23 -8.49 -20.99
N PHE A 78 6.73 -7.44 -20.31
CA PHE A 78 6.70 -6.07 -20.84
C PHE A 78 8.09 -5.45 -20.94
N GLN A 79 8.95 -5.62 -19.92
CA GLN A 79 10.21 -4.88 -19.83
C GLN A 79 11.18 -5.19 -20.98
N ASP A 80 11.26 -6.45 -21.39
CA ASP A 80 12.16 -6.87 -22.48
C ASP A 80 11.67 -6.42 -23.87
N GLN A 81 10.37 -6.10 -24.02
CA GLN A 81 9.75 -5.70 -25.29
C GLN A 81 9.63 -4.18 -25.42
N GLU A 82 9.13 -3.51 -24.37
CA GLU A 82 8.73 -2.09 -24.37
C GLU A 82 9.71 -1.20 -23.59
N GLY A 83 10.66 -1.81 -22.85
CA GLY A 83 11.51 -1.08 -21.91
C GLY A 83 10.76 -0.61 -20.66
N TRP A 84 11.35 0.32 -19.90
CA TRP A 84 10.74 0.86 -18.68
C TRP A 84 9.71 1.94 -19.01
N ASN A 85 8.49 1.74 -18.51
CA ASN A 85 7.41 2.71 -18.53
C ASN A 85 6.63 2.63 -17.21
N ILE A 86 6.74 3.69 -16.39
CA ILE A 86 6.12 3.74 -15.08
C ILE A 86 4.58 3.62 -15.13
N TRP A 87 3.94 4.16 -16.17
CA TRP A 87 2.47 4.15 -16.27
C TRP A 87 1.95 2.76 -16.60
N TYR A 88 2.65 2.01 -17.44
CA TYR A 88 2.33 0.59 -17.69
C TYR A 88 2.54 -0.24 -16.43
N PHE A 89 3.61 0.03 -15.69
CA PHE A 89 3.87 -0.65 -14.42
C PHE A 89 2.80 -0.35 -13.35
N ILE A 90 2.39 0.91 -13.20
CA ILE A 90 1.29 1.33 -12.31
C ILE A 90 -0.02 0.66 -12.73
N ALA A 91 -0.37 0.69 -14.01
CA ALA A 91 -1.61 0.09 -14.51
C ALA A 91 -1.65 -1.42 -14.24
N LEU A 92 -0.52 -2.12 -14.45
CA LEU A 92 -0.38 -3.54 -14.14
C LEU A 92 -0.51 -3.81 -12.63
N ALA A 93 0.16 -3.02 -11.79
CA ALA A 93 0.10 -3.19 -10.35
C ALA A 93 -1.31 -2.95 -9.79
N ILE A 94 -2.02 -1.94 -10.29
CA ILE A 94 -3.43 -1.70 -9.95
C ILE A 94 -4.30 -2.88 -10.39
N LEU A 95 -4.11 -3.40 -11.62
CA LEU A 95 -4.86 -4.57 -12.07
C LEU A 95 -4.66 -5.77 -11.13
N ILE A 96 -3.42 -6.05 -10.73
CA ILE A 96 -3.09 -7.11 -9.78
C ILE A 96 -3.75 -6.85 -8.42
N GLN A 97 -3.72 -5.61 -7.93
CA GLN A 97 -4.35 -5.22 -6.68
C GLN A 97 -5.87 -5.45 -6.71
N VAL A 98 -6.57 -5.01 -7.77
CA VAL A 98 -8.01 -5.24 -7.91
C VAL A 98 -8.35 -6.74 -7.97
N LEU A 99 -7.55 -7.53 -8.70
CA LEU A 99 -7.74 -8.98 -8.76
C LEU A 99 -7.53 -9.64 -7.39
N HIS A 100 -6.53 -9.18 -6.64
CA HIS A 100 -6.30 -9.62 -5.27
C HIS A 100 -7.48 -9.27 -4.36
N ASP A 101 -7.99 -8.04 -4.38
CA ASP A 101 -9.11 -7.62 -3.53
C ASP A 101 -10.37 -8.46 -3.77
N VAL A 102 -10.70 -8.70 -5.04
CA VAL A 102 -11.84 -9.55 -5.40
C VAL A 102 -11.63 -10.98 -4.91
N PHE A 103 -10.43 -11.53 -5.10
CA PHE A 103 -10.09 -12.85 -4.58
C PHE A 103 -10.18 -12.91 -3.05
N PHE A 104 -9.60 -11.94 -2.35
CA PHE A 104 -9.61 -11.87 -0.89
C PHE A 104 -11.04 -11.76 -0.35
N ALA A 105 -11.87 -10.88 -0.93
CA ALA A 105 -13.27 -10.73 -0.55
C ALA A 105 -14.08 -12.03 -0.71
N VAL A 106 -13.93 -12.71 -1.85
CA VAL A 106 -14.74 -13.90 -2.19
C VAL A 106 -14.21 -15.17 -1.55
N ALA A 107 -12.89 -15.40 -1.58
CA ALA A 107 -12.27 -16.66 -1.18
C ALA A 107 -11.84 -16.68 0.30
N VAL A 108 -11.57 -15.51 0.91
CA VAL A 108 -11.08 -15.44 2.30
C VAL A 108 -12.12 -14.82 3.24
N VAL A 109 -12.62 -13.63 2.93
CA VAL A 109 -13.51 -12.89 3.85
C VAL A 109 -14.90 -13.52 3.94
N LYS A 110 -15.52 -13.83 2.80
CA LYS A 110 -16.89 -14.36 2.73
C LYS A 110 -17.08 -15.72 3.43
N PRO A 111 -16.17 -16.71 3.32
CA PRO A 111 -16.37 -18.03 3.91
C PRO A 111 -16.17 -18.08 5.43
N ILE A 112 -15.36 -17.18 6.00
CA ILE A 112 -15.05 -17.18 7.44
C ILE A 112 -16.29 -16.69 8.21
N PRO A 113 -16.84 -17.45 9.17
CA PRO A 113 -18.01 -17.00 9.94
C PRO A 113 -17.69 -15.81 10.84
N LYS A 114 -18.69 -15.00 11.19
CA LYS A 114 -18.50 -13.90 12.14
C LYS A 114 -18.05 -14.43 13.52
N GLY A 115 -17.17 -13.71 14.20
CA GLY A 115 -16.60 -14.05 15.51
C GLY A 115 -15.40 -15.00 15.46
N HIS A 116 -14.95 -15.42 14.27
CA HIS A 116 -13.79 -16.32 14.14
C HIS A 116 -12.46 -15.57 13.96
N ASN A 117 -12.49 -14.34 13.44
CA ASN A 117 -11.33 -13.50 13.26
C ASN A 117 -11.76 -12.03 13.26
N GLU A 118 -11.21 -11.24 14.19
CA GLU A 118 -11.60 -9.85 14.43
C GLU A 118 -11.30 -8.96 13.22
N MET A 119 -10.14 -9.12 12.57
CA MET A 119 -9.78 -8.36 11.37
C MET A 119 -10.72 -8.65 10.21
N ILE A 120 -11.03 -9.93 9.97
CA ILE A 120 -11.97 -10.35 8.93
C ILE A 120 -13.38 -9.82 9.20
N ASP A 121 -13.77 -9.72 10.47
CA ASP A 121 -15.07 -9.16 10.84
C ASP A 121 -15.17 -7.67 10.57
N VAL A 122 -14.09 -6.91 10.78
CA VAL A 122 -14.00 -5.51 10.34
C VAL A 122 -14.03 -5.42 8.81
N PHE A 123 -13.30 -6.29 8.10
CA PHE A 123 -13.34 -6.35 6.63
C PHE A 123 -14.74 -6.64 6.07
N LYS A 124 -15.54 -7.49 6.71
CA LYS A 124 -16.94 -7.73 6.30
C LYS A 124 -17.78 -6.46 6.37
N ALA A 125 -17.56 -5.61 7.37
CA ALA A 125 -18.19 -4.30 7.42
C ALA A 125 -17.62 -3.35 6.35
N TYR A 126 -16.32 -3.45 6.07
CA TYR A 126 -15.60 -2.63 5.10
C TYR A 126 -16.06 -2.88 3.65
N ILE A 127 -16.27 -4.13 3.24
CA ILE A 127 -16.73 -4.50 1.88
C ILE A 127 -18.09 -3.85 1.51
N SER A 128 -18.90 -3.46 2.50
CA SER A 128 -20.15 -2.71 2.26
C SER A 128 -19.93 -1.27 1.77
N GLY A 129 -18.71 -0.73 1.90
CA GLY A 129 -18.32 0.63 1.48
C GLY A 129 -18.17 0.83 -0.04
N GLY A 130 -18.23 -0.24 -0.83
CA GLY A 130 -18.37 -0.20 -2.29
C GLY A 130 -17.12 0.25 -3.06
N PRO A 131 -17.26 0.71 -4.32
CA PRO A 131 -16.14 0.95 -5.25
C PRO A 131 -15.11 1.99 -4.82
N LYS A 132 -15.45 2.86 -3.85
CA LYS A 132 -14.55 3.90 -3.35
C LYS A 132 -13.31 3.35 -2.65
N ILE A 133 -13.44 2.19 -2.02
CA ILE A 133 -12.34 1.51 -1.33
C ILE A 133 -11.28 1.06 -2.33
N VAL A 134 -11.71 0.34 -3.37
CA VAL A 134 -10.81 -0.14 -4.43
C VAL A 134 -10.07 1.01 -5.11
N ALA A 135 -10.75 2.15 -5.32
CA ALA A 135 -10.11 3.35 -5.88
C ALA A 135 -9.07 3.96 -4.93
N PHE A 136 -9.30 3.92 -3.62
CA PHE A 136 -8.36 4.40 -2.61
C PHE A 136 -7.11 3.51 -2.56
N ASP A 137 -7.29 2.20 -2.54
CA ASP A 137 -6.20 1.22 -2.54
C ASP A 137 -5.35 1.31 -3.82
N ALA A 138 -5.99 1.48 -4.98
CA ALA A 138 -5.30 1.76 -6.24
C ALA A 138 -4.46 3.05 -6.17
N GLY A 139 -4.97 4.07 -5.50
CA GLY A 139 -4.23 5.31 -5.23
C GLY A 139 -2.99 5.09 -4.36
N MET A 140 -3.11 4.26 -3.31
CA MET A 140 -1.99 3.90 -2.44
C MET A 140 -0.91 3.10 -3.20
N VAL A 141 -1.30 2.14 -4.04
CA VAL A 141 -0.36 1.39 -4.90
C VAL A 141 0.37 2.33 -5.86
N ALA A 142 -0.37 3.21 -6.57
CA ALA A 142 0.22 4.16 -7.51
C ALA A 142 1.18 5.13 -6.81
N ALA A 143 0.79 5.66 -5.64
CA ALA A 143 1.63 6.54 -4.84
C ALA A 143 2.91 5.83 -4.36
N SER A 144 2.79 4.57 -3.93
CA SER A 144 3.94 3.77 -3.46
C SER A 144 4.95 3.55 -4.57
N ILE A 145 4.49 3.19 -5.78
CA ILE A 145 5.33 3.04 -6.97
C ILE A 145 5.98 4.36 -7.37
N GLY A 146 5.19 5.44 -7.41
CA GLY A 146 5.67 6.79 -7.73
C GLY A 146 6.78 7.22 -6.78
N ILE A 147 6.53 7.20 -5.47
CA ILE A 147 7.50 7.59 -4.45
C ILE A 147 8.73 6.68 -4.49
N ALA A 148 8.59 5.37 -4.65
CA ALA A 148 9.72 4.45 -4.76
C ALA A 148 10.63 4.80 -5.96
N SER A 149 10.04 5.14 -7.10
CA SER A 149 10.78 5.60 -8.29
C SER A 149 11.51 6.92 -8.04
N LEU A 150 10.95 7.82 -7.22
CA LEU A 150 11.63 9.05 -6.80
C LEU A 150 12.77 8.80 -5.80
N LEU A 151 12.56 7.92 -4.82
CA LEU A 151 13.56 7.57 -3.82
C LEU A 151 14.77 6.88 -4.43
N LYS A 152 14.60 6.11 -5.50
CA LYS A 152 15.71 5.49 -6.23
C LYS A 152 16.68 6.51 -6.85
N ASN A 153 16.24 7.75 -7.08
CA ASN A 153 17.10 8.85 -7.52
C ASN A 153 17.78 9.61 -6.37
N GLN A 154 17.48 9.25 -5.11
CA GLN A 154 18.07 9.88 -3.93
C GLN A 154 19.23 9.06 -3.37
N ASP A 155 20.05 9.70 -2.55
CA ASP A 155 21.14 9.01 -1.86
C ASP A 155 20.64 8.13 -0.70
N PHE A 156 21.55 7.30 -0.20
CA PHE A 156 21.31 6.41 0.92
C PHE A 156 20.84 7.15 2.17
N HIS A 157 21.50 8.24 2.54
CA HIS A 157 21.20 8.99 3.76
C HIS A 157 19.81 9.62 3.71
N TYR A 158 19.38 10.10 2.54
CA TYR A 158 18.02 10.61 2.36
C TYR A 158 16.98 9.52 2.63
N THR A 159 17.12 8.36 1.98
CA THR A 159 16.15 7.25 2.11
C THR A 159 16.10 6.70 3.54
N VAL A 160 17.25 6.54 4.21
CA VAL A 160 17.29 6.12 5.62
C VAL A 160 16.65 7.17 6.53
N SER A 161 16.99 8.46 6.35
CA SER A 161 16.44 9.52 7.21
C SER A 161 14.92 9.62 7.09
N LEU A 162 14.40 9.53 5.85
CA LEU A 162 12.97 9.49 5.60
C LEU A 162 12.31 8.27 6.26
N SER A 163 12.94 7.09 6.15
CA SER A 163 12.43 5.86 6.75
C SER A 163 12.35 5.96 8.27
N LEU A 164 13.42 6.46 8.91
CA LEU A 164 13.46 6.66 10.36
C LEU A 164 12.41 7.65 10.83
N MET A 165 12.25 8.77 10.13
CA MET A 165 11.21 9.76 10.42
C MET A 165 9.80 9.20 10.24
N THR A 166 9.58 8.43 9.17
CA THR A 166 8.29 7.79 8.90
C THR A 166 7.90 6.83 10.02
N VAL A 167 8.79 5.92 10.43
CA VAL A 167 8.53 4.97 11.53
C VAL A 167 8.32 5.70 12.85
N TYR A 168 9.14 6.72 13.13
CA TYR A 168 9.02 7.50 14.36
C TYR A 168 7.67 8.20 14.46
N THR A 169 7.29 8.99 13.44
CA THR A 169 6.04 9.75 13.44
C THR A 169 4.81 8.86 13.40
N MET A 170 4.85 7.74 12.67
CA MET A 170 3.79 6.73 12.61
C MET A 170 3.29 6.36 14.00
N THR A 171 4.19 6.10 14.95
CA THR A 171 3.79 5.68 16.30
C THR A 171 2.96 6.73 17.02
N TYR A 172 3.26 8.02 16.87
CA TYR A 172 2.49 9.10 17.48
C TYR A 172 1.15 9.32 16.78
N ILE A 173 1.14 9.27 15.45
CA ILE A 173 -0.08 9.47 14.65
C ILE A 173 -1.05 8.31 14.92
N LEU A 174 -0.56 7.07 14.98
CA LEU A 174 -1.38 5.88 15.17
C LEU A 174 -2.25 5.96 16.44
N PHE A 175 -1.70 6.51 17.53
CA PHE A 175 -2.41 6.68 18.80
C PHE A 175 -3.05 8.06 18.98
N THR A 176 -3.06 8.89 17.94
CA THR A 176 -3.79 10.16 17.94
C THR A 176 -5.28 9.90 17.72
N ARG A 177 -6.12 10.46 18.59
CA ARG A 177 -7.58 10.38 18.44
C ARG A 177 -8.07 11.34 17.36
N PRO A 178 -9.03 10.94 16.53
CA PRO A 178 -9.59 11.83 15.51
C PRO A 178 -10.24 13.06 16.14
N THR A 179 -9.95 14.23 15.59
CA THR A 179 -10.55 15.52 15.98
C THR A 179 -11.80 15.83 15.17
#